data_AF-A0A8T2UY40-F1
#
_entry.id   AF-A0A8T2UY40-F1
#
_cell.length_a   1.000
_cell.length_b   1.000
_cell.length_c   1.000
_cell.angle_alpha   90.00
_cell.angle_beta   90.00
_cell.angle_gamma   90.00
#
_symmetry.space_group_name_H-M   'P 1'
#
loop_
_entity.id
_entity.type
_entity.pdbx_description
1 polymer ?
#
loop_
_entity_poly.entity_id
_entity_poly.type
_entity_poly.pdbx_seq_one_letter_code
_entity_poly.pdbx_strand_id
1 'polypeptide(L)'
;MEIYKLENDEESPETIAIISNEHADRQQNQQLADTESKRGLNPNAAPFHRANTHSSCSGASDDSYIRRRLDASKEADANSSRLIYSDGMDFQQIKDVTTLMIRNIPNRLTFMDLVNFMDFYCRGNVSNSAAYDFLYLVMDFRTSLNKGYAFVNFTTSKAANVFRGSLTDLKWFGWKSKKICEISVAKVQGLDALERHFKQSVMQSYRDDFMPIAFTPPRNGYNANEVQYRVLVSRSQNWHLQKRRL
;
A
#
# COMPACT_ATOMS: atom_id res chain seq x y z
N MET A 1 -18.04 -4.49 51.34
CA MET A 1 -18.80 -4.22 50.10
C MET A 1 -18.73 -2.73 49.87
N GLU A 2 -17.80 -2.28 49.03
CA GLU A 2 -17.66 -0.88 48.66
C GLU A 2 -17.96 -0.76 47.17
N ILE A 3 -18.83 0.19 46.85
CA ILE A 3 -19.41 0.42 45.52
C ILE A 3 -18.63 1.59 44.93
N TYR A 4 -17.86 1.37 43.85
CA TYR A 4 -17.22 2.44 43.10
C TYR A 4 -18.20 2.98 42.05
N LYS A 5 -18.46 4.30 42.10
CA LYS A 5 -19.22 5.05 41.11
C LYS A 5 -18.41 5.14 39.81
N LEU A 6 -19.07 4.85 38.69
CA LEU A 6 -18.59 5.18 37.35
C LEU A 6 -18.78 6.69 37.14
N GLU A 7 -17.68 7.44 37.10
CA GLU A 7 -17.67 8.80 36.57
C GLU A 7 -17.75 8.73 35.04
N ASN A 8 -18.65 9.54 34.48
CA ASN A 8 -18.80 9.72 33.04
C ASN A 8 -17.64 10.61 32.56
N ASP A 9 -16.74 10.06 31.77
CA ASP A 9 -15.77 10.85 31.01
C ASP A 9 -16.55 11.63 29.93
N GLU A 10 -16.70 12.94 30.13
CA GLU A 10 -17.07 13.86 29.06
C GLU A 10 -16.01 13.77 27.95
N GLU A 11 -16.44 13.44 26.73
CA GLU A 11 -15.55 13.36 25.58
C GLU A 11 -14.78 14.67 25.39
N SER A 12 -13.45 14.56 25.28
CA SER A 12 -12.55 15.70 25.07
C SER A 12 -13.04 16.60 23.93
N PRO A 13 -12.96 17.94 24.06
CA PRO A 13 -13.31 18.90 23.01
C PRO A 13 -12.64 18.60 21.65
N GLU A 14 -11.48 17.95 21.67
CA GLU A 14 -10.75 17.52 20.47
C GLU A 14 -11.43 16.36 19.74
N THR A 15 -12.03 15.42 20.48
CA THR A 15 -12.81 14.29 19.92
C THR A 15 -14.10 14.80 19.27
N ILE A 16 -14.78 15.75 19.92
CA ILE A 16 -16.00 16.38 19.39
C ILE A 16 -15.68 17.19 18.11
N ALA A 17 -14.52 17.85 18.06
CA ALA A 17 -14.07 18.57 16.86
C ALA A 17 -13.78 17.63 15.67
N ILE A 18 -13.19 16.45 15.92
CA ILE A 18 -12.94 15.44 14.87
C ILE A 18 -14.26 14.89 14.32
N ILE A 19 -15.21 14.53 15.19
CA ILE A 19 -16.53 14.01 14.79
C ILE A 19 -17.34 15.06 14.01
N SER A 20 -17.23 16.33 14.40
CA SER A 20 -17.92 17.44 13.72
C SER A 20 -17.38 17.70 12.32
N ASN A 21 -16.04 17.63 12.15
CA ASN A 21 -15.39 17.76 10.85
C ASN A 21 -15.70 16.57 9.93
N GLU A 22 -15.76 15.34 10.45
CA GLU A 22 -16.20 14.17 9.69
C GLU A 22 -17.65 14.27 9.21
N HIS A 23 -18.54 14.86 10.01
CA HIS A 23 -19.94 15.05 9.62
C HIS A 23 -20.11 16.12 8.55
N ALA A 24 -19.34 17.20 8.60
CA ALA A 24 -19.32 18.24 7.57
C ALA A 24 -18.77 17.72 6.23
N ASP A 25 -17.67 16.97 6.26
CA ASP A 25 -17.06 16.37 5.07
C ASP A 25 -17.96 15.31 4.41
N ARG A 26 -18.75 14.56 5.21
CA ARG A 26 -19.76 13.63 4.70
C ARG A 26 -20.90 14.35 3.98
N GLN A 27 -21.39 15.46 4.50
CA GLN A 27 -22.47 16.23 3.86
C GLN A 27 -22.00 16.89 2.56
N GLN A 28 -20.76 17.39 2.53
CA GLN A 28 -20.20 18.04 1.35
C GLN A 28 -19.89 17.04 0.23
N ASN A 29 -19.36 15.85 0.56
CA ASN A 29 -19.12 14.79 -0.42
C ASN A 29 -20.43 14.16 -0.96
N GLN A 30 -21.48 14.06 -0.15
CA GLN A 30 -22.79 13.58 -0.61
C GLN A 30 -23.43 14.59 -1.60
N GLN A 31 -23.34 15.90 -1.31
CA GLN A 31 -23.86 16.95 -2.20
C GLN A 31 -23.06 17.07 -3.51
N LEU A 32 -21.74 16.87 -3.48
CA LEU A 32 -20.91 16.85 -4.69
C LEU A 32 -21.26 15.65 -5.60
N ALA A 33 -21.45 14.46 -5.03
CA ALA A 33 -21.86 13.27 -5.79
C ALA A 33 -23.24 13.42 -6.45
N ASP A 34 -24.20 14.05 -5.76
CA ASP A 34 -25.54 14.32 -6.30
C ASP A 34 -25.55 15.42 -7.37
N THR A 35 -24.58 16.33 -7.33
CA THR A 35 -24.42 17.40 -8.32
C THR A 35 -23.70 16.92 -9.59
N GLU A 36 -22.74 16.00 -9.47
CA GLU A 36 -22.07 15.36 -10.61
C GLU A 36 -23.00 14.41 -11.37
N SER A 37 -23.92 13.73 -10.67
CA SER A 37 -24.94 12.87 -11.29
C SER A 37 -25.92 13.63 -12.22
N LYS A 38 -26.06 14.96 -12.04
CA LYS A 38 -26.97 15.81 -12.83
C LYS A 38 -26.30 16.58 -13.98
N ARG A 39 -24.96 16.56 -14.08
CA ARG A 39 -24.25 17.17 -15.21
C ARG A 39 -24.10 16.13 -16.32
N GLY A 40 -24.90 16.30 -17.38
CA GLY A 40 -24.82 15.48 -18.58
C GLY A 40 -23.39 15.34 -19.10
N LEU A 41 -23.08 14.14 -19.59
CA LEU A 41 -21.78 13.74 -20.14
C LEU A 41 -21.28 14.73 -21.19
N ASN A 42 -20.07 15.25 -21.00
CA ASN A 42 -19.35 16.01 -22.03
C ASN A 42 -18.95 15.05 -23.17
N PRO A 43 -19.43 15.23 -24.41
CA PRO A 43 -19.16 14.32 -25.51
C PRO A 43 -17.72 14.38 -26.06
N ASN A 44 -16.87 15.27 -25.55
CA ASN A 44 -15.48 15.45 -26.03
C ASN A 44 -14.39 15.20 -24.96
N ALA A 45 -14.72 14.59 -23.81
CA ALA A 45 -13.70 14.08 -22.91
C ALA A 45 -13.19 12.73 -23.43
N ALA A 46 -11.96 12.68 -23.95
CA ALA A 46 -11.34 11.46 -24.45
C ALA A 46 -11.33 10.39 -23.33
N PRO A 47 -12.06 9.27 -23.49
CA PRO A 47 -12.01 8.18 -22.54
C PRO A 47 -10.65 7.50 -22.67
N PHE A 48 -9.99 7.17 -21.56
CA PHE A 48 -9.05 6.05 -21.57
C PHE A 48 -9.89 4.79 -21.85
N HIS A 49 -10.14 4.56 -23.14
CA HIS A 49 -10.78 3.34 -23.62
C HIS A 49 -9.91 2.17 -23.17
N ARG A 50 -10.45 1.42 -22.21
CA ARG A 50 -10.17 0.00 -22.05
C ARG A 50 -10.39 -0.62 -23.43
N ALA A 51 -9.30 -0.94 -24.13
CA ALA A 51 -9.37 -1.76 -25.32
C ALA A 51 -9.94 -3.12 -24.90
N ASN A 52 -11.25 -3.28 -25.04
CA ASN A 52 -11.92 -4.56 -24.88
C ASN A 52 -11.82 -5.25 -26.25
N THR A 53 -10.66 -5.80 -26.54
CA THR A 53 -10.49 -6.68 -27.70
C THR A 53 -11.09 -8.04 -27.35
N HIS A 54 -12.39 -8.21 -27.58
CA HIS A 54 -12.92 -9.53 -27.93
C HIS A 54 -12.40 -9.89 -29.33
N SER A 55 -11.12 -10.25 -29.37
CA SER A 55 -10.50 -10.91 -30.49
C SER A 55 -10.76 -12.41 -30.31
N SER A 56 -11.84 -12.89 -30.93
CA SER A 56 -12.06 -14.31 -31.21
C SER A 56 -10.95 -14.81 -32.13
N CYS A 57 -9.83 -15.20 -31.53
CA CYS A 57 -8.71 -15.87 -32.18
C CYS A 57 -8.41 -17.15 -31.40
N SER A 58 -8.73 -18.28 -32.01
CA SER A 58 -8.20 -19.59 -31.63
C SER A 58 -6.67 -19.56 -31.70
N GLY A 59 -6.01 -19.70 -30.55
CA GLY A 59 -4.55 -19.78 -30.48
C GLY A 59 -4.12 -20.37 -29.15
N ALA A 60 -3.32 -21.43 -29.20
CA ALA A 60 -2.85 -22.20 -28.06
C ALA A 60 -2.42 -21.33 -26.87
N SER A 61 -2.79 -21.75 -25.65
CA SER A 61 -2.24 -21.21 -24.42
C SER A 61 -0.71 -21.29 -24.50
N ASP A 62 -0.06 -20.16 -24.76
CA ASP A 62 1.39 -20.10 -24.94
C ASP A 62 2.05 -20.39 -23.59
N ASP A 63 2.36 -21.66 -23.37
CA ASP A 63 2.89 -22.25 -22.15
C ASP A 63 4.11 -21.48 -21.61
N SER A 64 4.85 -20.83 -22.53
CA SER A 64 6.00 -19.98 -22.25
C SER A 64 5.64 -18.69 -21.48
N TYR A 65 4.49 -18.07 -21.78
CA TYR A 65 4.02 -16.85 -21.11
C TYR A 65 3.56 -17.14 -19.68
N ILE A 66 2.81 -18.23 -19.49
CA ILE A 66 2.34 -18.66 -18.16
C ILE A 66 3.53 -19.03 -17.26
N ARG A 67 4.49 -19.79 -17.78
CA ARG A 67 5.73 -20.13 -17.04
C ARG A 67 6.48 -18.89 -16.56
N ARG A 68 6.61 -17.86 -17.42
CA ARG A 68 7.28 -16.61 -17.05
C ARG A 68 6.60 -15.88 -15.89
N ARG A 69 5.27 -15.81 -15.88
CA ARG A 69 4.51 -15.21 -14.77
C ARG A 69 4.67 -16.01 -13.47
N LEU A 70 4.76 -17.33 -13.57
CA LEU A 70 5.01 -18.20 -12.42
C LEU A 70 6.41 -17.96 -11.85
N ASP A 71 7.42 -17.87 -12.70
CA ASP A 71 8.80 -17.62 -12.26
C ASP A 71 8.94 -16.23 -11.61
N ALA A 72 8.33 -15.20 -12.22
CA ALA A 72 8.26 -13.87 -11.63
C ALA A 72 7.58 -13.87 -10.24
N SER A 73 6.47 -14.61 -10.09
CA SER A 73 5.81 -14.76 -8.79
C SER A 73 6.71 -15.45 -7.77
N LYS A 74 7.41 -16.52 -8.15
CA LYS A 74 8.30 -17.26 -7.24
C LYS A 74 9.46 -16.41 -6.77
N GLU A 75 10.05 -15.61 -7.66
CA GLU A 75 11.11 -14.69 -7.30
C GLU A 75 10.60 -13.59 -6.37
N ALA A 76 9.41 -13.06 -6.63
CA ALA A 76 8.78 -12.11 -5.73
C ALA A 76 8.57 -12.68 -4.33
N ASP A 77 8.09 -13.93 -4.25
CA ASP A 77 7.91 -14.64 -2.99
C ASP A 77 9.24 -14.87 -2.26
N ALA A 78 10.29 -15.26 -2.98
CA ALA A 78 11.60 -15.46 -2.38
C ALA A 78 12.17 -14.14 -1.82
N ASN A 79 11.96 -13.03 -2.52
CA ASN A 79 12.46 -11.73 -2.10
C ASN A 79 11.68 -11.16 -0.92
N SER A 80 10.35 -11.31 -0.91
CA SER A 80 9.50 -10.86 0.20
C SER A 80 9.66 -11.74 1.44
N SER A 81 9.81 -13.06 1.29
CA SER A 81 9.97 -13.99 2.43
C SER A 81 11.21 -13.67 3.26
N ARG A 82 12.29 -13.18 2.63
CA ARG A 82 13.52 -12.76 3.31
C ARG A 82 13.37 -11.47 4.14
N LEU A 83 12.28 -10.72 3.94
CA LEU A 83 11.92 -9.56 4.76
C LEU A 83 11.12 -9.93 6.02
N ILE A 84 10.79 -11.21 6.22
CA ILE A 84 9.96 -11.69 7.33
C ILE A 84 10.84 -12.52 8.27
N TYR A 85 10.60 -12.42 9.59
CA TYR A 85 11.22 -13.30 10.57
C TYR A 85 10.62 -14.71 10.48
N SER A 86 11.43 -15.75 10.66
CA SER A 86 10.89 -17.06 11.07
C SER A 86 10.30 -16.90 12.48
N ASP A 87 9.06 -17.38 12.68
CA ASP A 87 8.22 -17.13 13.86
C ASP A 87 8.95 -17.10 15.23
N GLY A 88 8.45 -16.25 16.14
CA GLY A 88 8.82 -16.28 17.57
C GLY A 88 9.75 -15.18 18.09
N MET A 89 9.94 -14.06 17.37
CA MET A 89 10.71 -12.92 17.90
C MET A 89 9.81 -11.92 18.64
N ASP A 90 10.20 -11.59 19.88
CA ASP A 90 9.59 -10.50 20.63
C ASP A 90 10.06 -9.14 20.08
N PHE A 91 9.14 -8.44 19.43
CA PHE A 91 9.38 -7.16 18.78
C PHE A 91 9.58 -6.00 19.77
N GLN A 92 9.34 -6.19 21.07
CA GLN A 92 9.49 -5.11 22.06
C GLN A 92 10.95 -4.67 22.28
N GLN A 93 11.93 -5.51 21.91
CA GLN A 93 13.36 -5.20 22.09
C GLN A 93 14.04 -4.53 20.89
N ILE A 94 13.41 -4.44 19.72
CA ILE A 94 14.04 -3.83 18.55
C ILE A 94 13.96 -2.31 18.69
N LYS A 95 15.11 -1.68 18.97
CA LYS A 95 15.24 -0.22 18.98
C LYS A 95 15.28 0.31 17.54
N ASP A 96 14.79 1.53 17.38
CA ASP A 96 14.86 2.28 16.13
C ASP A 96 14.22 1.60 14.90
N VAL A 97 13.10 0.90 15.13
CA VAL A 97 12.31 0.29 14.04
C VAL A 97 11.70 1.36 13.15
N THR A 98 11.99 1.27 11.85
CA THR A 98 11.40 2.15 10.83
C THR A 98 10.63 1.38 9.77
N THR A 99 10.95 0.10 9.54
CA THR A 99 10.32 -0.74 8.52
C THR A 99 9.31 -1.70 9.14
N LEU A 100 8.08 -1.67 8.61
CA LEU A 100 6.97 -2.47 9.08
C LEU A 100 6.40 -3.32 7.95
N MET A 101 5.88 -4.49 8.33
CA MET A 101 5.07 -5.35 7.47
C MET A 101 3.60 -5.19 7.86
N ILE A 102 2.81 -4.73 6.90
CA ILE A 102 1.35 -4.62 6.97
C ILE A 102 0.77 -5.95 6.51
N ARG A 103 -0.01 -6.63 7.35
CA ARG A 103 -0.61 -7.94 7.08
C ARG A 103 -2.12 -7.83 6.91
N ASN A 104 -2.70 -8.93 6.41
CA ASN A 104 -4.14 -9.09 6.21
C ASN A 104 -4.76 -8.01 5.29
N ILE A 105 -4.00 -7.53 4.31
CA ILE A 105 -4.48 -6.59 3.29
C ILE A 105 -5.59 -7.27 2.44
N PRO A 106 -6.70 -6.59 2.10
CA PRO A 106 -7.69 -7.11 1.17
C PRO A 106 -7.06 -7.37 -0.20
N ASN A 107 -7.20 -8.56 -0.78
CA ASN A 107 -6.46 -8.95 -2.01
C ASN A 107 -6.73 -8.06 -3.23
N ARG A 108 -7.84 -7.32 -3.25
CA ARG A 108 -8.22 -6.39 -4.32
C ARG A 108 -7.67 -4.97 -4.11
N LEU A 109 -7.10 -4.67 -2.94
CA LEU A 109 -6.44 -3.41 -2.67
C LEU A 109 -5.22 -3.28 -3.59
N THR A 110 -5.17 -2.23 -4.38
CA THR A 110 -4.08 -2.00 -5.33
C THR A 110 -2.92 -1.25 -4.69
N PHE A 111 -1.77 -1.20 -5.36
CA PHE A 111 -0.64 -0.40 -4.90
C PHE A 111 -1.02 1.08 -4.70
N MET A 112 -1.79 1.66 -5.64
CA MET A 112 -2.23 3.05 -5.53
C MET A 112 -3.21 3.27 -4.39
N ASP A 113 -4.09 2.29 -4.11
CA ASP A 113 -4.96 2.36 -2.93
C ASP A 113 -4.13 2.37 -1.64
N LEU A 114 -3.05 1.58 -1.59
CA LEU A 114 -2.14 1.57 -0.45
C LEU A 114 -1.40 2.91 -0.32
N VAL A 115 -0.91 3.48 -1.42
CA VAL A 115 -0.29 4.83 -1.43
C VAL A 115 -1.27 5.87 -0.89
N ASN A 116 -2.52 5.88 -1.36
CA ASN A 116 -3.55 6.81 -0.90
C ASN A 116 -3.85 6.64 0.59
N PHE A 117 -3.92 5.40 1.07
CA PHE A 117 -4.09 5.07 2.48
C PHE A 117 -2.92 5.60 3.34
N MET A 118 -1.67 5.37 2.89
CA MET A 118 -0.48 5.84 3.60
C MET A 118 -0.39 7.37 3.60
N ASP A 119 -0.70 8.02 2.48
CA ASP A 119 -0.73 9.47 2.36
C ASP A 119 -1.80 10.08 3.28
N PHE A 120 -2.99 9.49 3.33
CA PHE A 120 -4.05 9.91 4.26
C PHE A 120 -3.62 9.78 5.72
N TYR A 121 -3.02 8.64 6.09
CA TYR A 121 -2.49 8.43 7.44
C TYR A 121 -1.45 9.50 7.82
N CYS A 122 -0.49 9.79 6.92
CA CYS A 122 0.57 10.75 7.19
C CYS A 122 0.03 12.18 7.37
N ARG A 123 -0.96 12.58 6.55
CA ARG A 123 -1.65 13.88 6.70
C ARG A 123 -2.33 14.03 8.06
N GLY A 124 -2.95 12.98 8.57
CA GLY A 124 -3.58 13.00 9.91
C GLY A 124 -2.58 13.03 11.07
N ASN A 125 -1.29 12.79 10.82
CA ASN A 125 -0.26 12.61 11.85
C ASN A 125 0.89 13.63 11.73
N VAL A 126 0.56 14.88 11.41
CA VAL A 126 1.53 15.99 11.24
C VAL A 126 2.41 16.17 12.48
N SER A 127 1.85 16.04 13.69
CA SER A 127 2.57 16.16 14.96
C SER A 127 3.68 15.12 15.13
N ASN A 128 3.61 14.01 14.41
CA ASN A 128 4.60 12.94 14.42
C ASN A 128 5.59 13.04 13.26
N SER A 129 5.51 14.09 12.42
CA SER A 129 6.31 14.24 11.20
C SER A 129 6.28 12.96 10.36
N ALA A 130 5.10 12.36 10.25
CA ALA A 130 4.94 11.07 9.59
C ALA A 130 5.24 11.20 8.10
N ALA A 131 6.28 10.50 7.64
CA ALA A 131 6.62 10.37 6.25
C ALA A 131 7.25 9.00 5.98
N TYR A 132 7.03 8.46 4.80
CA TYR A 132 7.54 7.16 4.36
C TYR A 132 8.32 7.28 3.05
N ASP A 133 9.39 6.52 2.92
CA ASP A 133 10.33 6.57 1.80
C ASP A 133 10.44 5.25 1.03
N PHE A 134 9.71 4.22 1.46
CA PHE A 134 9.64 2.93 0.79
C PHE A 134 8.25 2.32 0.92
N LEU A 135 7.77 1.68 -0.16
CA LEU A 135 6.56 0.89 -0.15
C LEU A 135 6.69 -0.30 -1.12
N TYR A 136 6.27 -1.48 -0.66
CA TYR A 136 6.22 -2.69 -1.46
C TYR A 136 4.98 -3.52 -1.15
N LEU A 137 3.99 -3.50 -2.04
CA LEU A 137 2.84 -4.40 -2.00
C LEU A 137 3.18 -5.70 -2.73
N VAL A 138 3.14 -6.83 -2.04
CA VAL A 138 3.51 -8.11 -2.66
C VAL A 138 2.36 -8.61 -3.53
N MET A 139 2.61 -8.70 -4.83
CA MET A 139 1.63 -9.09 -5.83
C MET A 139 1.79 -10.55 -6.25
N ASP A 140 0.68 -11.25 -6.45
CA ASP A 140 0.65 -12.47 -7.24
C ASP A 140 0.66 -12.09 -8.72
N PHE A 141 1.79 -12.34 -9.37
CA PHE A 141 2.00 -12.03 -10.77
C PHE A 141 1.09 -12.82 -11.69
N ARG A 142 0.46 -13.92 -11.27
CA ARG A 142 -0.50 -14.67 -12.07
C ARG A 142 -1.87 -14.02 -12.02
N THR A 143 -2.39 -13.76 -10.82
CA THR A 143 -3.76 -13.26 -10.61
C THR A 143 -3.86 -11.73 -10.65
N SER A 144 -2.74 -11.02 -10.56
CA SER A 144 -2.67 -9.56 -10.40
C SER A 144 -3.38 -9.06 -9.13
N LEU A 145 -3.56 -9.92 -8.15
CA LEU A 145 -4.07 -9.58 -6.82
C LEU A 145 -2.91 -9.55 -5.83
N ASN A 146 -3.03 -8.76 -4.75
CA ASN A 146 -2.00 -8.79 -3.72
C ASN A 146 -2.08 -10.08 -2.88
N LYS A 147 -0.95 -10.45 -2.27
CA LYS A 147 -0.81 -11.64 -1.42
C LYS A 147 -1.26 -11.42 0.03
N GLY A 148 -1.85 -10.26 0.32
CA GLY A 148 -2.37 -9.92 1.64
C GLY A 148 -1.36 -9.25 2.56
N TYR A 149 -0.19 -8.84 2.06
CA TYR A 149 0.78 -8.11 2.86
C TYR A 149 1.64 -7.15 2.04
N ALA A 150 2.20 -6.16 2.72
CA ALA A 150 3.08 -5.15 2.17
C ALA A 150 4.17 -4.76 3.18
N PHE A 151 5.19 -4.09 2.70
CA PHE A 151 6.25 -3.49 3.52
C PHE A 151 6.29 -1.99 3.31
N VAL A 152 6.51 -1.25 4.39
CA VAL A 152 6.66 0.21 4.39
C VAL A 152 7.85 0.60 5.27
N ASN A 153 8.67 1.55 4.81
CA ASN A 153 9.67 2.19 5.66
C ASN A 153 9.27 3.63 5.96
N PHE A 154 9.21 3.97 7.24
CA PHE A 154 9.07 5.33 7.71
C PHE A 154 10.43 6.02 7.83
N THR A 155 10.43 7.34 7.74
CA THR A 155 11.64 8.16 7.92
C THR A 155 12.09 8.25 9.38
N THR A 156 11.19 7.98 10.33
CA THR A 156 11.50 8.01 11.77
C THR A 156 10.87 6.84 12.51
N SER A 157 11.56 6.37 13.54
CA SER A 157 11.09 5.27 14.39
C SER A 157 9.85 5.64 15.19
N LYS A 158 9.72 6.93 15.55
CA LYS A 158 8.52 7.46 16.20
C LYS A 158 7.29 7.30 15.30
N ALA A 159 7.38 7.68 14.03
CA ALA A 159 6.27 7.55 13.08
C ALA A 159 5.88 6.08 12.87
N ALA A 160 6.86 5.17 12.74
CA ALA A 160 6.60 3.74 12.64
C ALA A 160 5.87 3.19 13.88
N ASN A 161 6.33 3.54 15.08
CA ASN A 161 5.70 3.07 16.32
C ASN A 161 4.27 3.57 16.48
N VAL A 162 4.02 4.84 16.17
CA VAL A 162 2.65 5.40 16.18
C VAL A 162 1.78 4.68 15.14
N PHE A 163 2.28 4.47 13.92
CA PHE A 163 1.54 3.75 12.86
C PHE A 163 1.16 2.34 13.28
N ARG A 164 2.09 1.60 13.89
CA ARG A 164 1.83 0.28 14.44
C ARG A 164 0.73 0.31 15.49
N GLY A 165 0.79 1.24 16.44
CA GLY A 165 -0.23 1.38 17.49
C GLY A 165 -1.60 1.80 16.97
N SER A 166 -1.65 2.67 15.95
CA SER A 166 -2.90 3.21 15.41
C SER A 166 -3.66 2.24 14.51
N LEU A 167 -2.99 1.28 13.86
CA LEU A 167 -3.62 0.43 12.83
C LEU A 167 -3.76 -1.04 13.20
N THR A 168 -3.07 -1.51 14.22
CA THR A 168 -3.21 -2.91 14.67
C THR A 168 -4.65 -3.14 15.16
N ASP A 169 -5.22 -4.27 14.77
CA ASP A 169 -6.58 -4.70 15.11
C ASP A 169 -7.72 -3.84 14.54
N LEU A 170 -7.43 -2.98 13.56
CA LEU A 170 -8.44 -2.22 12.83
C LEU A 170 -8.94 -2.96 11.59
N LYS A 171 -10.23 -2.80 11.28
CA LYS A 171 -10.81 -3.27 10.02
C LYS A 171 -10.37 -2.37 8.87
N TRP A 172 -10.20 -2.94 7.69
CA TRP A 172 -9.97 -2.17 6.47
C TRP A 172 -11.24 -1.40 6.06
N PHE A 173 -11.34 -0.15 6.48
CA PHE A 173 -12.46 0.74 6.14
C PHE A 173 -12.53 1.01 4.62
N GLY A 174 -13.73 1.12 4.07
CA GLY A 174 -13.95 1.34 2.64
C GLY A 174 -13.84 0.07 1.76
N TRP A 175 -13.42 -1.07 2.33
CA TRP A 175 -13.35 -2.35 1.62
C TRP A 175 -14.40 -3.32 2.15
N LYS A 176 -15.08 -4.05 1.26
CA LYS A 176 -16.02 -5.15 1.63
C LYS A 176 -15.26 -6.39 2.15
N SER A 177 -14.27 -6.18 3.01
CA SER A 177 -13.38 -7.20 3.56
C SER A 177 -13.62 -7.34 5.06
N LYS A 178 -13.71 -8.58 5.55
CA LYS A 178 -13.77 -8.86 7.00
C LYS A 178 -12.37 -8.94 7.63
N LYS A 179 -11.31 -8.77 6.85
CA LYS A 179 -9.93 -8.84 7.32
C LYS A 179 -9.64 -7.73 8.32
N ILE A 180 -8.83 -8.07 9.32
CA ILE A 180 -8.36 -7.17 10.38
C ILE A 180 -6.88 -6.90 10.10
N CYS A 181 -6.52 -5.63 9.99
CA CYS A 181 -5.15 -5.19 9.76
C CYS A 181 -4.26 -5.58 10.95
N GLU A 182 -3.08 -6.07 10.64
CA GLU A 182 -2.08 -6.44 11.64
C GLU A 182 -0.73 -5.88 11.21
N ILE A 183 -0.03 -5.24 12.14
CA ILE A 183 1.26 -4.61 11.89
C ILE A 183 2.36 -5.34 12.65
N SER A 184 3.44 -5.67 11.94
CA SER A 184 4.61 -6.34 12.50
C SER A 184 5.90 -5.68 12.04
N VAL A 185 7.00 -5.98 12.72
CA VAL A 185 8.31 -5.45 12.33
C VAL A 185 8.90 -6.28 11.20
N ALA A 186 9.42 -5.63 10.17
CA ALA A 186 10.14 -6.31 9.10
C ALA A 186 11.53 -6.79 9.57
N LYS A 187 12.04 -7.88 9.00
CA LYS A 187 13.39 -8.38 9.30
C LYS A 187 14.49 -7.42 8.81
N VAL A 188 14.30 -6.81 7.65
CA VAL A 188 15.21 -5.81 7.10
C VAL A 188 14.69 -4.43 7.50
N GLN A 189 15.52 -3.65 8.18
CA GLN A 189 15.18 -2.33 8.73
C GLN A 189 15.93 -1.22 8.02
N GLY A 190 15.22 -0.15 7.66
CA GLY A 190 15.75 1.06 7.05
C GLY A 190 15.89 0.98 5.52
N LEU A 191 15.73 2.13 4.86
CA LEU A 191 15.80 2.25 3.41
C LEU A 191 17.10 1.69 2.84
N ASP A 192 18.26 2.05 3.39
CA ASP A 192 19.56 1.60 2.91
C ASP A 192 19.71 0.07 2.93
N ALA A 193 19.13 -0.59 3.93
CA ALA A 193 19.16 -2.06 4.02
C ALA A 193 18.20 -2.70 3.02
N LEU A 194 17.03 -2.10 2.81
CA LEU A 194 16.07 -2.52 1.78
C LEU A 194 16.66 -2.36 0.38
N GLU A 195 17.33 -1.25 0.09
CA GLU A 195 18.03 -1.06 -1.18
C GLU A 195 19.09 -2.12 -1.40
N ARG A 196 19.94 -2.39 -0.39
CA ARG A 196 20.94 -3.46 -0.48
C ARG A 196 20.30 -4.83 -0.70
N HIS A 197 19.17 -5.11 -0.03
CA HIS A 197 18.40 -6.34 -0.17
C HIS A 197 17.90 -6.54 -1.61
N PHE A 198 17.36 -5.49 -2.23
CA PHE A 198 16.78 -5.57 -3.57
C PHE A 198 17.78 -5.34 -4.70
N LYS A 199 18.96 -4.76 -4.43
CA LYS A 199 19.98 -4.42 -5.44
C LYS A 199 20.37 -5.58 -6.36
N GLN A 200 20.44 -6.80 -5.81
CA GLN A 200 20.81 -8.01 -6.55
C GLN A 200 19.61 -8.86 -6.98
N SER A 201 18.40 -8.43 -6.64
CA SER A 201 17.16 -9.12 -7.02
C SER A 201 16.74 -8.72 -8.43
N VAL A 202 16.31 -9.68 -9.26
CA VAL A 202 16.00 -9.46 -10.69
C VAL A 202 14.54 -9.82 -10.98
N MET A 203 13.59 -9.03 -10.50
CA MET A 203 12.19 -9.37 -10.70
C MET A 203 11.74 -9.12 -12.14
N GLN A 204 11.08 -10.10 -12.74
CA GLN A 204 10.47 -9.99 -14.06
C GLN A 204 9.05 -9.42 -13.97
N SER A 205 8.93 -8.10 -13.78
CA SER A 205 7.65 -7.38 -13.90
C SER A 205 7.64 -6.43 -15.08
N TYR A 206 6.48 -6.29 -15.70
CA TYR A 206 6.17 -5.26 -16.67
C TYR A 206 5.50 -4.03 -16.03
N ARG A 207 5.18 -4.09 -14.73
CA ARG A 207 4.56 -2.99 -13.99
C ARG A 207 5.38 -2.64 -12.76
N ASP A 208 5.63 -1.35 -12.60
CA ASP A 208 6.39 -0.82 -11.45
C ASP A 208 5.62 -0.93 -10.15
N ASP A 209 4.30 -0.86 -10.20
CA ASP A 209 3.41 -0.99 -9.04
C ASP A 209 3.37 -2.41 -8.44
N PHE A 210 4.10 -3.36 -9.03
CA PHE A 210 4.29 -4.72 -8.51
C PHE A 210 5.68 -4.89 -7.86
N MET A 211 6.51 -3.85 -7.92
CA MET A 211 7.89 -3.88 -7.47
C MET A 211 8.08 -3.12 -6.15
N PRO A 212 9.20 -3.34 -5.45
CA PRO A 212 9.58 -2.50 -4.32
C PRO A 212 9.96 -1.10 -4.80
N ILE A 213 9.31 -0.08 -4.26
CA ILE A 213 9.47 1.32 -4.68
C ILE A 213 10.02 2.15 -3.52
N ALA A 214 11.04 2.95 -3.81
CA ALA A 214 11.50 4.02 -2.92
C ALA A 214 11.09 5.39 -3.46
N PHE A 215 10.80 6.32 -2.56
CA PHE A 215 10.33 7.67 -2.85
C PHE A 215 11.37 8.73 -2.51
N THR A 216 11.45 9.79 -3.32
CA THR A 216 12.34 10.92 -3.04
C THR A 216 11.72 12.23 -3.56
N PRO A 217 11.49 13.24 -2.69
CA PRO A 217 11.61 13.17 -1.22
C PRO A 217 10.64 12.13 -0.60
N PRO A 218 10.79 11.78 0.69
CA PRO A 218 9.83 10.93 1.39
C PRO A 218 8.40 11.48 1.30
N ARG A 219 7.41 10.60 1.17
CA ARG A 219 6.00 10.96 1.06
C ARG A 219 5.43 11.26 2.44
N ASN A 220 4.82 12.43 2.60
CA ASN A 220 4.10 12.82 3.82
C ASN A 220 2.59 13.02 3.58
N GLY A 221 2.12 12.71 2.36
CA GLY A 221 0.74 12.87 1.92
C GLY A 221 0.35 14.28 1.46
N TYR A 222 1.19 15.29 1.66
CA TYR A 222 1.01 16.65 1.11
C TYR A 222 1.86 16.90 -0.14
N ASN A 223 3.02 16.24 -0.25
CA ASN A 223 3.98 16.43 -1.33
C ASN A 223 3.81 15.45 -2.51
N ALA A 224 2.62 14.87 -2.70
CA ALA A 224 2.39 13.81 -3.68
C ALA A 224 2.83 14.17 -5.11
N ASN A 225 2.71 15.44 -5.50
CA ASN A 225 3.05 15.94 -6.84
C ASN A 225 4.56 16.22 -7.03
N GLU A 226 5.32 16.31 -5.95
CA GLU A 226 6.76 16.61 -5.97
C GLU A 226 7.62 15.35 -5.86
N VAL A 227 7.00 14.26 -5.38
CA VAL A 227 7.68 12.99 -5.11
C VAL A 227 8.01 12.26 -6.42
N GLN A 228 9.29 11.96 -6.59
CA GLN A 228 9.78 10.98 -7.55
C GLN A 228 9.82 9.58 -6.92
N TYR A 229 9.80 8.55 -7.76
CA TYR A 229 9.94 7.17 -7.31
C TYR A 229 10.99 6.40 -8.12
N ARG A 230 11.61 5.41 -7.46
CA ARG A 230 12.55 4.46 -8.08
C ARG A 230 12.19 3.03 -7.70
N VAL A 231 12.31 2.12 -8.65
CA VAL A 231 12.18 0.68 -8.40
C VAL A 231 13.53 0.14 -7.90
N LEU A 232 13.52 -0.63 -6.82
CA LEU A 232 14.76 -1.11 -6.17
C LEU A 232 15.34 -2.39 -6.77
N VAL A 233 14.67 -2.98 -7.76
CA VAL A 233 15.09 -4.21 -8.43
C VAL A 233 15.51 -3.95 -9.87
N SER A 234 16.46 -4.73 -10.36
CA SER A 234 16.84 -4.66 -11.77
C SER A 234 15.76 -5.28 -12.65
N ARG A 235 15.38 -4.60 -13.73
CA ARG A 235 14.52 -5.20 -14.76
C ARG A 235 15.35 -6.18 -15.61
N SER A 236 14.81 -7.36 -15.89
CA SER A 236 15.44 -8.32 -16.80
C SER A 236 15.68 -7.70 -18.19
N GLN A 237 16.85 -7.96 -18.80
CA GLN A 237 17.29 -7.38 -20.08
C GLN A 237 16.33 -7.61 -21.26
N ASN A 238 15.46 -8.61 -21.16
CA ASN A 238 14.46 -8.91 -22.19
C ASN A 238 13.26 -7.93 -22.23
N TRP A 239 13.22 -6.93 -21.35
CA TRP A 239 12.09 -6.00 -21.27
C TRP A 239 11.87 -5.16 -22.55
N HIS A 240 12.95 -4.76 -23.22
CA HIS A 240 12.86 -3.92 -24.44
C HIS A 240 12.28 -4.67 -25.64
N LEU A 241 12.51 -5.98 -25.74
CA LEU A 241 11.98 -6.82 -26.82
C LEU A 241 10.48 -7.09 -26.68
N GLN A 242 9.92 -6.84 -25.48
CA GLN A 242 8.54 -7.18 -25.12
C GLN A 242 7.52 -6.05 -25.37
N LYS A 243 7.97 -4.81 -25.60
CA LYS A 243 7.08 -3.66 -25.94
C LYS A 243 6.56 -3.69 -27.39
N ARG A 244 7.18 -4.45 -28.29
CA ARG A 244 6.88 -4.43 -29.74
C ARG A 244 5.81 -5.45 -30.17
N ARG A 245 5.15 -6.13 -29.23
CA ARG A 245 4.17 -7.21 -29.53
C ARG A 245 2.80 -7.03 -28.84
N LEU A 246 2.53 -5.89 -28.23
CA LEU A 246 1.21 -5.53 -27.69
C LEU A 246 0.65 -4.33 -28.43
#